data_AF-A0A1M2VTV9-F1
#
_entry.id   AF-A0A1M2VTV9-F1
#
_cell.length_a   1.000
_cell.length_b   1.000
_cell.length_c   1.000
_cell.angle_alpha   90.00
_cell.angle_beta   90.00
_cell.angle_gamma   90.00
#
_symmetry.space_group_name_H-M   'P 1'
#
loop_
_entity.id
_entity.type
_entity.pdbx_description
1 polymer ?
#
loop_
_entity_poly.entity_id
_entity_poly.type
_entity_poly.pdbx_seq_one_letter_code
_entity_poly.pdbx_strand_id
1 'polypeptide(L)' 'MGDTSFLTKGLFIAQLKGLLDRLGIRHDFDLLGHSWGGILDARFAAGHPPGLKNFILSDLPASTAL' A
#
# COMPACT_ATOMS: atom_id res chain seq x y z
N MET A 1 14.83 18.84 -8.74
CA MET A 1 13.99 17.84 -8.06
C MET A 1 12.73 17.65 -8.89
N GLY A 2 12.27 16.41 -9.08
CA GLY A 2 11.13 16.10 -9.96
C GLY A 2 9.80 16.66 -9.47
N ASP A 3 8.78 16.55 -10.32
CA ASP A 3 7.41 17.00 -10.01
C ASP A 3 6.82 16.23 -8.83
N THR A 4 6.67 16.90 -7.69
CA THR A 4 6.12 16.32 -6.46
C THR A 4 4.60 16.22 -6.47
N SER A 5 3.92 16.90 -7.42
CA SER A 5 2.47 16.81 -7.59
C SER A 5 2.04 15.51 -8.28
N PHE A 6 2.94 14.89 -9.04
CA PHE A 6 2.68 13.64 -9.75
C PHE A 6 2.70 12.41 -8.83
N LEU A 7 3.71 12.28 -7.96
CA LEU A 7 3.92 11.12 -7.08
C LEU A 7 3.04 11.17 -5.83
N THR A 8 1.73 11.01 -6.03
CA THR A 8 0.74 11.02 -4.93
C THR A 8 0.54 9.64 -4.31
N LYS A 9 0.16 9.60 -3.02
CA LYS A 9 -0.27 8.35 -2.36
C LYS A 9 -1.42 7.66 -3.11
N GLY A 10 -2.33 8.44 -3.71
CA GLY A 10 -3.43 7.91 -4.51
C GLY A 10 -2.95 7.15 -5.75
N LEU A 11 -1.92 7.65 -6.43
CA LEU A 11 -1.32 7.00 -7.60
C LEU A 11 -0.79 5.61 -7.24
N PHE A 12 0.00 5.48 -6.17
CA PHE A 12 0.58 4.20 -5.78
C PHE A 12 -0.48 3.19 -5.32
N ILE A 13 -1.52 3.63 -4.59
CA ILE A 13 -2.66 2.77 -4.25
C ILE A 13 -3.38 2.27 -5.51
N ALA A 14 -3.54 3.13 -6.53
CA ALA A 14 -4.13 2.73 -7.80
C ALA A 14 -3.25 1.71 -8.55
N GLN A 15 -1.92 1.92 -8.55
CA GLN A 15 -0.97 0.97 -9.13
C GLN A 15 -0.98 -0.38 -8.41
N LEU A 16 -1.05 -0.40 -7.08
CA LEU A 16 -1.16 -1.64 -6.30
C LEU A 16 -2.43 -2.42 -6.70
N LYS A 17 -3.58 -1.75 -6.78
CA LYS A 17 -4.83 -2.37 -7.24
C LYS A 17 -4.69 -2.96 -8.65
N GLY A 18 -4.14 -2.19 -9.59
CA GLY A 18 -3.89 -2.65 -10.95
C GLY A 18 -2.93 -3.83 -11.03
N LEU A 19 -1.91 -3.87 -10.16
CA LEU A 19 -0.97 -4.98 -10.06
C LEU A 19 -1.68 -6.25 -9.56
N LEU A 20 -2.47 -6.16 -8.50
CA LEU A 20 -3.25 -7.28 -7.97
C LEU A 20 -4.21 -7.85 -9.03
N ASP A 21 -4.87 -6.97 -9.79
CA ASP A 21 -5.77 -7.34 -10.88
C ASP A 21 -4.99 -8.02 -12.02
N ARG A 22 -3.86 -7.46 -12.43
CA ARG A 22 -3.03 -7.99 -13.53
C ARG A 22 -2.42 -9.35 -13.20
N LEU A 23 -2.05 -9.56 -11.94
CA LEU A 23 -1.53 -10.83 -11.43
C LEU A 23 -2.64 -11.85 -11.14
N GLY A 24 -3.91 -11.42 -11.12
CA GLY A 24 -5.05 -12.29 -10.84
C GLY A 24 -5.17 -12.71 -9.36
N ILE A 25 -4.53 -11.98 -8.45
CA ILE A 25 -4.47 -12.32 -7.01
C ILE A 25 -5.29 -11.38 -6.13
N ARG A 26 -6.13 -10.51 -6.72
CA ARG A 26 -6.95 -9.53 -5.99
C ARG A 26 -7.81 -10.13 -4.86
N HIS A 27 -8.17 -11.40 -4.97
CA HIS A 27 -9.02 -12.11 -4.02
C HIS A 27 -8.25 -13.04 -3.07
N ASP A 28 -6.92 -13.13 -3.21
CA ASP A 28 -6.08 -13.98 -2.38
C ASP A 28 -4.63 -13.46 -2.35
N PHE A 29 -4.31 -12.61 -1.38
CA PHE A 29 -2.95 -12.09 -1.21
C PHE A 29 -2.63 -11.70 0.24
N ASP A 30 -1.33 -11.72 0.53
CA ASP A 30 -0.74 -11.09 1.69
C ASP A 30 -0.01 -9.80 1.25
N LEU A 31 0.03 -8.81 2.13
CA LEU A 31 0.69 -7.54 1.87
C LEU A 31 1.77 -7.27 2.90
N LEU A 32 3.00 -7.03 2.45
CA LEU A 32 4.13 -6.61 3.28
C LEU A 32 4.41 -5.12 3.03
N GLY A 33 4.14 -4.30 4.02
CA GLY A 33 4.45 -2.87 4.01
C GLY A 33 5.77 -2.60 4.73
N HIS A 34 6.79 -2.17 3.99
CA HIS A 34 8.11 -1.83 4.54
C HIS A 34 8.38 -0.32 4.47
N SER A 35 8.87 0.26 5.57
CA SER A 35 9.23 1.69 5.64
C SER A 35 8.08 2.61 5.16
N TRP A 36 8.33 3.52 4.21
CA TRP A 36 7.29 4.38 3.63
C TRP A 36 6.16 3.59 2.95
N GLY A 37 6.47 2.41 2.37
CA GLY A 37 5.48 1.50 1.80
C GLY A 37 4.45 1.07 2.83
N GLY A 38 4.87 0.80 4.08
CA GLY A 38 3.96 0.44 5.17
C GLY A 38 2.96 1.54 5.52
N ILE A 39 3.36 2.81 5.44
CA ILE A 39 2.45 3.96 5.66
C ILE A 39 1.41 4.04 4.54
N LEU A 40 1.82 3.77 3.30
CA LEU A 40 0.93 3.76 2.14
C LEU A 40 -0.05 2.57 2.18
N ASP A 41 0.49 1.39 2.44
CA ASP A 41 -0.23 0.12 2.47
C ASP A 41 -1.21 0.07 3.65
N ALA A 42 -0.89 0.71 4.78
CA ALA A 42 -1.82 0.84 5.90
C ALA A 42 -3.13 1.55 5.48
N ARG A 43 -3.05 2.56 4.61
CA ARG A 43 -4.24 3.24 4.07
C ARG A 43 -5.04 2.34 3.13
N PHE A 44 -4.36 1.50 2.35
CA PHE A 44 -5.02 0.51 1.48
C PHE A 44 -5.69 -0.58 2.31
N ALA A 45 -4.98 -1.15 3.29
CA ALA A 45 -5.48 -2.20 4.19
C ALA A 45 -6.64 -1.73 5.07
N ALA A 46 -6.63 -0.48 5.54
CA ALA A 46 -7.75 0.13 6.29
C ALA A 46 -9.05 0.20 5.48
N GLY A 47 -8.99 0.09 4.15
CA GLY A 47 -10.16 -0.04 3.29
C GLY A 47 -10.75 -1.44 3.26
N HIS A 48 -10.23 -2.40 4.04
CA HIS A 48 -10.64 -3.80 4.09
C HIS A 48 -10.81 -4.45 2.69
N PRO A 49 -9.77 -4.43 1.83
CA PRO A 49 -9.85 -5.07 0.51
C PRO A 49 -10.13 -6.57 0.67
N PRO A 50 -11.14 -7.12 -0.04
CA PRO A 50 -11.72 -8.42 0.28
C PRO A 50 -10.76 -9.62 0.13
N GLY A 51 -9.67 -9.48 -0.62
CA GLY A 51 -8.67 -10.54 -0.79
C GLY A 51 -7.45 -10.46 0.12
N LEU A 52 -7.34 -9.42 0.95
CA LEU A 52 -6.21 -9.24 1.85
C LEU A 52 -6.36 -10.17 3.06
N LYS A 53 -5.48 -11.16 3.17
CA LYS A 53 -5.47 -12.14 4.27
C LYS A 53 -4.64 -11.65 5.45
N ASN A 54 -3.38 -11.28 5.18
CA ASN A 54 -2.47 -10.76 6.20
C ASN A 54 -1.85 -9.44 5.74
N PHE A 55 -1.70 -8.51 6.69
CA PHE A 55 -0.93 -7.28 6.48
C PHE A 55 0.21 -7.24 7.48
N ILE A 56 1.45 -7.23 6.96
CA ILE A 56 2.68 -7.23 7.74
C ILE A 56 3.32 -5.86 7.65
N LEU A 57 3.64 -5.32 8.82
CA LEU A 57 4.28 -4.03 9.01
C LEU A 57 5.74 -4.25 9.41
N SER A 58 6.68 -3.78 8.57
CA SER A 58 8.13 -3.95 8.80
C SER A 58 8.86 -2.62 8.74
N ASP A 59 9.64 -2.31 9.78
CA ASP A 59 10.61 -1.20 9.80
C ASP A 59 10.04 0.17 9.40
N LEU A 60 8.85 0.49 9.91
CA LEU A 60 8.18 1.78 9.70
C LEU A 60 7.94 2.52 11.02
N PRO A 61 7.95 3.86 11.01
CA PRO A 61 7.53 4.64 12.15
C PRO A 61 5.99 4.62 12.29
N ALA A 62 5.50 4.55 13.53
CA ALA A 62 4.05 4.61 13.81
C ALA A 62 3.45 6.01 13.57
N SER A 63 4.29 7.06 13.62
CA SER A 63 3.94 8.45 13.30
C SER A 63 5.14 9.11 12.62
N THR A 64 4.88 10.00 11.67
CA THR A 64 5.91 10.86 11.05
C THR A 64 5.93 12.27 11.63
N ALA A 65 5.01 12.57 12.55
CA ALA A 65 5.00 13.80 13.33
C ALA A 65 5.64 13.55 14.70
N LEU A 66 6.65 14.38 15.01
CA LEU A 66 7.07 14.76 16.36
C LEU A 66 6.78 16.25 16.52
#